data_AF-A0A1F6A021-F1
#
_entry.id   AF-A0A1F6A021-F1
#
_cell.length_a   1.000
_cell.length_b   1.000
_cell.length_c   1.000
_cell.angle_alpha   90.00
_cell.angle_beta   90.00
_cell.angle_gamma   90.00
#
_symmetry.space_group_name_H-M   'P 1'
#
loop_
_entity.id
_entity.type
_entity.pdbx_description
1 polymer ?
#
loop_
_entity_poly.entity_id
_entity_poly.type
_entity_poly.pdbx_seq_one_letter_code
_entity_poly.pdbx_strand_id
1 'polypeptide(L)'
;MFNYMKHKKVLAIFAHPDDVEQFCGGTLILLRQAGYQILITALTSGECGTTTLNSLEIAKIRDKEAKRGTKIIGADYQCLKVTDGIVGYYPGRLAHSLTGQPYLYHSDPQGLIGEDGQIVRVNTIVDITSVIEKKIIAFSSMI
;
A
#
# COMPACT_ATOMS: atom_id res chain seq x y z
N MET A 1 3.79 -27.12 -10.58
CA MET A 1 3.18 -26.34 -9.48
C MET A 1 4.31 -25.62 -8.74
N PHE A 2 4.47 -24.31 -8.97
CA PHE A 2 5.60 -23.55 -8.39
C PHE A 2 5.40 -23.36 -6.87
N ASN A 3 6.38 -23.80 -6.09
CA ASN A 3 6.37 -23.82 -4.62
C ASN A 3 6.73 -22.43 -4.04
N TYR A 4 6.02 -21.37 -4.46
CA TYR A 4 6.30 -19.98 -4.06
C TYR A 4 5.91 -19.65 -2.61
N MET A 5 5.11 -20.51 -1.95
CA MET A 5 4.62 -20.30 -0.58
C MET A 5 5.65 -20.63 0.52
N LYS A 6 6.90 -20.94 0.15
CA LYS A 6 7.96 -21.26 1.13
C LYS A 6 8.45 -20.04 1.92
N HIS A 7 8.21 -18.84 1.43
CA HIS A 7 8.62 -17.60 2.08
C HIS A 7 7.40 -16.85 2.62
N LYS A 8 7.24 -16.86 3.95
CA LYS A 8 6.22 -16.07 4.67
C LYS A 8 6.59 -14.58 4.71
N LYS A 9 6.74 -13.94 3.55
CA LYS A 9 7.09 -12.53 3.40
C LYS A 9 6.09 -11.84 2.49
N VAL A 10 5.64 -10.64 2.86
CA VAL A 10 4.68 -9.82 2.12
C VAL A 10 5.24 -8.41 1.99
N LEU A 11 5.16 -7.85 0.79
CA LEU A 11 5.43 -6.43 0.53
C LEU A 11 4.10 -5.74 0.21
N ALA A 12 3.71 -4.76 1.02
CA ALA A 12 2.61 -3.85 0.75
C ALA A 12 3.18 -2.54 0.22
N ILE A 13 2.95 -2.20 -1.05
CA ILE A 13 3.50 -1.00 -1.67
C ILE A 13 2.38 -0.12 -2.23
N PHE A 14 2.40 1.14 -1.81
CA PHE A 14 1.32 2.11 -2.06
C PHE A 14 1.88 3.50 -2.31
N ALA A 15 1.08 4.39 -2.87
CA ALA A 15 1.53 5.72 -3.28
C ALA A 15 1.85 6.60 -2.06
N HIS A 16 0.96 6.64 -1.08
CA HIS A 16 1.02 7.60 0.02
C HIS A 16 1.07 6.94 1.41
N PRO A 17 1.58 7.66 2.43
CA PRO A 17 1.48 7.23 3.82
C PRO A 17 0.04 7.39 4.34
N ASP A 18 -0.75 6.31 4.28
CA ASP A 18 -2.12 6.10 4.82
C ASP A 18 -2.90 5.06 3.99
N ASP A 19 -2.54 4.89 2.72
CA ASP A 19 -3.22 3.99 1.78
C ASP A 19 -3.38 2.57 2.36
N VAL A 20 -2.34 2.05 3.03
CA VAL A 20 -2.38 0.70 3.59
C VAL A 20 -3.51 0.56 4.62
N GLU A 21 -3.62 1.50 5.55
CA GLU A 21 -4.64 1.50 6.59
C GLU A 21 -6.05 1.53 6.00
N GLN A 22 -6.23 2.32 4.93
CA GLN A 22 -7.51 2.47 4.24
C GLN A 22 -7.91 1.19 3.52
N PHE A 23 -7.02 0.65 2.67
CA PHE A 23 -7.35 -0.43 1.76
C PHE A 23 -7.16 -1.81 2.40
N CYS A 24 -6.06 -2.05 3.11
CA CYS A 24 -5.65 -3.42 3.41
C CYS A 24 -5.10 -3.69 4.81
N GLY A 25 -5.18 -2.72 5.74
CA GLY A 25 -4.63 -2.86 7.09
C GLY A 25 -5.15 -4.11 7.81
N GLY A 26 -6.44 -4.41 7.69
CA GLY A 26 -7.04 -5.63 8.25
C GLY A 26 -6.43 -6.92 7.68
N THR A 27 -6.23 -6.97 6.36
CA THR A 27 -5.58 -8.12 5.70
C THR A 27 -4.14 -8.30 6.15
N LEU A 28 -3.38 -7.20 6.29
CA LEU A 28 -2.01 -7.27 6.79
C LEU A 28 -1.95 -7.75 8.24
N ILE A 29 -2.88 -7.33 9.10
CA ILE A 29 -2.97 -7.84 10.47
C ILE A 29 -3.20 -9.37 10.47
N LEU A 30 -4.12 -9.87 9.65
CA LEU A 30 -4.39 -11.32 9.56
C LEU A 30 -3.18 -12.09 9.03
N LEU A 31 -2.49 -11.55 8.03
CA LEU A 31 -1.24 -12.15 7.51
C LEU A 31 -0.15 -12.14 8.59
N ARG A 32 -0.03 -11.06 9.37
CA ARG A 32 0.93 -10.98 10.47
C ARG A 32 0.65 -12.03 11.55
N GLN A 33 -0.63 -12.24 11.88
CA GLN A 33 -1.08 -13.29 12.79
C GLN A 33 -0.82 -14.70 12.25
N ALA A 34 -0.95 -14.91 10.94
CA ALA A 34 -0.59 -16.17 10.27
C ALA A 34 0.94 -16.42 10.16
N GLY A 35 1.75 -15.50 10.70
CA GLY A 35 3.20 -15.60 10.79
C GLY A 35 3.95 -15.07 9.56
N TYR A 36 3.32 -14.22 8.75
CA TYR A 36 4.02 -13.50 7.68
C TYR A 36 4.82 -12.33 8.23
N GLN A 37 6.01 -12.13 7.68
CA GLN A 37 6.78 -10.89 7.81
C GLN A 37 6.23 -9.90 6.78
N ILE A 38 6.00 -8.67 7.21
CA ILE A 38 5.34 -7.65 6.38
C ILE A 38 6.24 -6.43 6.31
N LEU A 39 6.49 -5.98 5.08
CA LEU A 39 7.10 -4.69 4.80
C LEU A 39 6.06 -3.79 4.12
N ILE A 40 5.79 -2.64 4.70
CA ILE A 40 4.99 -1.58 4.09
C ILE A 40 5.94 -0.55 3.47
N THR A 41 5.70 -0.19 2.22
CA THR A 41 6.47 0.80 1.46
C THR A 41 5.55 1.85 0.89
N ALA A 42 5.67 3.09 1.36
CA ALA A 42 5.08 4.25 0.69
C ALA A 42 6.04 4.74 -0.41
N LEU A 43 5.53 5.01 -1.61
CA LEU A 43 6.32 5.57 -2.70
C LEU A 43 6.69 7.02 -2.39
N THR A 44 5.73 7.81 -1.93
CA THR A 44 5.86 9.23 -1.63
C THR A 44 5.84 9.50 -0.13
N SER A 45 6.21 10.72 0.27
CA SER A 45 5.97 11.18 1.64
C SER A 45 4.59 11.79 1.85
N GLY A 46 3.74 11.81 0.83
CA GLY A 46 2.42 12.41 0.91
C GLY A 46 2.46 13.92 1.13
N GLU A 47 3.52 14.58 0.64
CA GLU A 47 3.82 15.98 0.93
C GLU A 47 2.86 17.01 0.27
N CYS A 48 1.93 16.54 -0.56
CA CYS A 48 0.84 17.33 -1.14
C CYS A 48 -0.51 17.09 -0.43
N GLY A 49 -0.54 16.30 0.65
CA GLY A 49 -1.77 15.83 1.31
C GLY A 49 -2.52 16.84 2.17
N THR A 50 -2.15 18.13 2.15
CA THR A 50 -2.84 19.18 2.90
C THR A 50 -2.73 20.54 2.21
N THR A 51 -3.70 21.40 2.45
CA THR A 51 -3.73 22.80 1.96
C THR A 51 -3.25 23.82 3.00
N THR A 52 -3.00 23.40 4.24
CA THR A 52 -2.73 24.32 5.38
C THR A 52 -1.29 24.27 5.91
N LEU A 53 -0.53 23.22 5.62
CA LEU A 53 0.86 23.06 6.03
C LEU A 53 1.76 23.02 4.80
N ASN A 54 3.03 23.39 4.97
CA ASN A 54 4.00 23.23 3.88
C ASN A 54 4.43 21.75 3.72
N SER A 55 4.98 21.42 2.56
CA SER A 55 5.37 20.06 2.18
C SER A 55 6.29 19.36 3.19
N LEU A 56 7.25 20.08 3.78
CA LEU A 56 8.18 19.49 4.74
C LEU A 56 7.51 19.18 6.09
N GLU A 57 6.59 20.04 6.53
CA GLU A 57 5.84 19.86 7.76
C GLU A 57 4.90 18.66 7.66
N ILE A 58 4.08 18.61 6.61
CA ILE A 58 3.13 17.50 6.42
C ILE A 58 3.84 16.16 6.21
N ALA A 59 4.93 16.12 5.43
CA ALA A 59 5.71 14.90 5.24
C ALA A 59 6.23 14.31 6.57
N LYS A 60 6.70 15.16 7.48
CA LYS A 60 7.16 14.73 8.82
C LYS A 60 6.02 14.20 9.69
N ILE A 61 4.84 14.79 9.58
CA ILE A 61 3.65 14.35 10.33
C ILE A 61 3.20 12.99 9.80
N ARG A 62 3.04 12.87 8.47
CA ARG A 62 2.60 11.64 7.81
C ARG A 62 3.58 10.47 8.01
N ASP A 63 4.89 10.72 8.01
CA ASP A 63 5.88 9.69 8.35
C ASP A 63 5.71 9.17 9.80
N LYS A 64 5.42 10.06 10.76
CA LYS A 64 5.12 9.65 12.14
C LYS A 64 3.79 8.92 12.26
N GLU A 65 2.80 9.27 11.46
CA GLU A 65 1.50 8.59 11.40
C GLU A 65 1.65 7.18 10.83
N ALA A 66 2.29 7.04 9.67
CA ALA A 66 2.56 5.75 9.04
C ALA A 66 3.36 4.84 9.98
N LYS A 67 4.43 5.33 10.63
CA LYS A 67 5.18 4.54 11.63
C LYS A 67 4.35 4.11 12.84
N ARG A 68 3.30 4.86 13.20
CA ARG A 68 2.37 4.45 14.26
C ARG A 68 1.40 3.39 13.74
N GLY A 69 0.84 3.57 12.54
CA GLY A 69 -0.03 2.60 11.89
C GLY A 69 0.65 1.25 11.67
N THR A 70 1.89 1.24 11.16
CA THR A 70 2.63 -0.01 10.91
C THR A 70 2.96 -0.77 12.19
N LYS A 71 3.22 -0.07 13.31
CA LYS A 71 3.38 -0.70 14.63
C LYS A 71 2.13 -1.44 15.08
N ILE A 72 0.94 -0.90 14.81
CA ILE A 72 -0.34 -1.57 15.12
C ILE A 72 -0.48 -2.86 14.27
N ILE A 73 -0.07 -2.80 13.00
CA ILE A 73 -0.10 -3.96 12.09
C ILE A 73 0.98 -4.99 12.47
N GLY A 74 2.06 -4.58 13.13
CA GLY A 74 3.23 -5.41 13.40
C GLY A 74 4.14 -5.59 12.18
N ALA A 75 4.21 -4.56 11.33
CA ALA A 75 4.96 -4.53 10.07
C ALA A 75 6.15 -3.55 10.12
N ASP A 76 7.14 -3.79 9.27
CA ASP A 76 8.20 -2.83 8.98
C ASP A 76 7.69 -1.75 8.02
N TYR A 77 8.31 -0.57 8.05
CA TYR A 77 7.92 0.58 7.23
C TYR A 77 9.11 1.27 6.58
N GLN A 78 8.96 1.63 5.31
CA GLN A 78 9.84 2.56 4.62
C GLN A 78 9.06 3.49 3.69
N CYS A 79 9.67 4.63 3.39
CA CYS A 79 9.18 5.60 2.41
C CYS A 79 10.28 5.84 1.38
N LEU A 80 9.97 5.70 0.09
CA LEU A 80 10.94 5.87 -0.99
C LEU A 80 11.19 7.34 -1.35
N LYS A 81 10.32 8.25 -0.88
CA LYS A 81 10.42 9.70 -1.08
C LYS A 81 10.44 10.11 -2.56
N VAL A 82 9.68 9.39 -3.38
CA VAL A 82 9.27 9.88 -4.70
C VAL A 82 8.39 11.12 -4.48
N THR A 83 8.52 12.12 -5.35
CA THR A 83 7.72 13.34 -5.25
C THR A 83 6.23 13.03 -5.38
N ASP A 84 5.47 13.51 -4.42
CA ASP A 84 4.03 13.36 -4.36
C ASP A 84 3.31 14.12 -5.48
N GLY A 85 2.20 13.57 -5.98
CA GLY A 85 1.42 14.12 -7.10
C GLY A 85 2.02 13.90 -8.50
N ILE A 86 3.20 13.28 -8.63
CA ILE A 86 3.82 12.96 -9.94
C ILE A 86 4.26 11.49 -10.06
N VAL A 87 3.68 10.60 -9.26
CA VAL A 87 3.92 9.15 -9.39
C VAL A 87 3.24 8.65 -10.68
N GLY A 88 4.05 8.38 -11.70
CA GLY A 88 3.60 7.85 -12.99
C GLY A 88 4.23 6.50 -13.33
N TYR A 89 3.59 5.75 -14.22
CA TYR A 89 4.14 4.50 -14.78
C TYR A 89 4.93 4.80 -16.06
N TYR A 90 6.23 4.46 -16.07
CA TYR A 90 7.06 4.53 -17.27
C TYR A 90 7.38 3.10 -17.76
N PRO A 91 6.88 2.68 -18.94
CA PRO A 91 7.16 1.36 -19.49
C PRO A 91 8.67 1.11 -19.59
N GLY A 92 9.12 -0.09 -19.16
CA GLY A 92 10.50 -0.54 -19.32
C GLY A 92 11.45 -0.33 -18.13
N ARG A 93 11.01 0.27 -17.02
CA ARG A 93 11.78 0.34 -15.76
C ARG A 93 11.08 -0.38 -14.60
N LEU A 94 11.03 -1.70 -14.64
CA LEU A 94 10.76 -2.47 -13.42
C LEU A 94 12.04 -2.52 -12.57
N ALA A 95 11.97 -2.03 -11.34
CA ALA A 95 13.07 -2.15 -10.40
C ALA A 95 13.34 -3.64 -10.12
N HIS A 96 14.50 -4.13 -10.58
CA HIS A 96 14.94 -5.53 -10.47
C HIS A 96 14.84 -6.09 -9.03
N SER A 97 14.93 -5.22 -8.03
CA SER A 97 14.87 -5.48 -6.59
C SER A 97 13.54 -6.02 -6.07
N LEU A 98 12.46 -6.01 -6.86
CA LEU A 98 11.11 -6.44 -6.44
C LEU A 98 10.72 -7.85 -6.91
N THR A 99 11.64 -8.56 -7.57
CA THR A 99 11.37 -9.88 -8.16
C THR A 99 11.23 -10.96 -7.09
N GLY A 100 10.13 -11.73 -7.10
CA GLY A 100 9.96 -12.93 -6.27
C GLY A 100 9.30 -12.74 -4.89
N GLN A 101 8.79 -11.55 -4.58
CA GLN A 101 7.98 -11.29 -3.38
C GLN A 101 6.49 -11.20 -3.77
N PRO A 102 5.55 -11.82 -3.04
CA PRO A 102 4.13 -11.55 -3.24
C PRO A 102 3.86 -10.12 -2.78
N TYR A 103 3.46 -9.27 -3.72
CA TYR A 103 3.15 -7.87 -3.46
C TYR A 103 1.64 -7.68 -3.34
N LEU A 104 1.25 -6.85 -2.39
CA LEU A 104 -0.05 -6.21 -2.31
C LEU A 104 0.11 -4.82 -2.92
N TYR A 105 -0.52 -4.60 -4.07
CA TYR A 105 -0.34 -3.41 -4.89
C TYR A 105 -1.65 -2.66 -5.07
N HIS A 106 -1.59 -1.34 -4.91
CA HIS A 106 -2.61 -0.40 -5.38
C HIS A 106 -1.89 0.78 -6.03
N SER A 107 -2.19 1.05 -7.31
CA SER A 107 -1.81 2.28 -7.99
C SER A 107 -3.03 3.16 -8.20
N ASP A 108 -2.83 4.46 -8.04
CA ASP A 108 -3.67 5.47 -8.67
C ASP A 108 -3.26 5.58 -10.17
N PRO A 109 -4.19 5.65 -11.15
CA PRO A 109 -5.64 5.68 -11.00
C PRO A 109 -6.25 4.32 -10.63
N GLN A 110 -7.32 4.39 -9.83
CA GLN A 110 -8.17 3.25 -9.51
C GLN A 110 -8.60 2.50 -10.79
N GLY A 111 -8.37 1.19 -10.83
CA GLY A 111 -8.82 0.33 -11.94
C GLY A 111 -7.73 -0.42 -12.70
N LEU A 112 -6.45 -0.29 -12.30
CA LEU A 112 -5.31 -0.91 -12.99
C LEU A 112 -5.13 -0.43 -14.43
N ILE A 113 -5.73 0.70 -14.82
CA ILE A 113 -5.62 1.26 -16.17
C ILE A 113 -4.49 2.29 -16.15
N GLY A 114 -3.42 2.03 -16.91
CA GLY A 114 -2.34 2.99 -17.10
C GLY A 114 -2.78 4.21 -17.92
N GLU A 115 -1.93 5.24 -18.01
CA GLU A 115 -2.17 6.42 -18.86
C GLU A 115 -2.35 6.07 -20.35
N ASP A 116 -1.87 4.90 -20.76
CA ASP A 116 -2.00 4.34 -22.10
C ASP A 116 -3.31 3.54 -22.32
N GLY A 117 -4.18 3.49 -21.31
CA GLY A 117 -5.43 2.73 -21.35
C GLY A 117 -5.25 1.22 -21.17
N GLN A 118 -4.03 0.72 -20.90
CA GLN A 118 -3.78 -0.71 -20.74
C GLN A 118 -3.89 -1.17 -19.29
N ILE A 119 -4.31 -2.42 -19.11
CA ILE A 119 -4.37 -3.07 -17.80
C ILE A 119 -2.95 -3.41 -17.35
N VAL A 120 -2.52 -2.84 -16.22
CA VAL A 120 -1.25 -3.16 -15.56
C VAL A 120 -1.30 -4.60 -15.06
N ARG A 121 -0.37 -5.42 -15.53
CA ARG A 121 -0.29 -6.84 -15.16
C ARG A 121 0.20 -7.01 -13.72
N VAL A 122 -0.69 -7.44 -12.85
CA VAL A 122 -0.45 -7.75 -11.44
C VAL A 122 -0.24 -9.27 -11.29
N ASN A 123 0.84 -9.71 -10.64
CA ASN A 123 1.11 -11.15 -10.48
C ASN A 123 0.33 -11.79 -9.32
N THR A 124 -0.13 -10.98 -8.37
CA THR A 124 -0.96 -11.41 -7.24
C THR A 124 -1.97 -10.31 -6.93
N ILE A 125 -3.26 -10.65 -6.93
CA ILE A 125 -4.34 -9.75 -6.50
C ILE A 125 -4.82 -10.24 -5.13
N VAL A 126 -4.90 -9.33 -4.17
CA VAL A 126 -5.56 -9.60 -2.89
C VAL A 126 -6.88 -8.87 -2.91
N ASP A 127 -7.95 -9.64 -3.09
CA ASP A 127 -9.31 -9.13 -3.06
C ASP A 127 -9.72 -8.78 -1.62
N ILE A 128 -9.90 -7.48 -1.36
CA ILE A 128 -10.33 -6.93 -0.08
C ILE A 128 -11.83 -6.60 -0.06
N THR A 129 -12.61 -6.97 -1.10
CA THR A 129 -14.04 -6.63 -1.24
C THR A 129 -14.82 -6.99 0.02
N SER A 130 -14.62 -8.21 0.53
CA SER A 130 -15.29 -8.67 1.76
C SER A 130 -14.95 -7.86 3.02
N VAL A 131 -13.77 -7.21 3.06
CA VAL A 131 -13.37 -6.33 4.17
C VAL A 131 -14.07 -4.97 4.03
N ILE A 132 -14.15 -4.43 2.81
CA ILE A 132 -14.85 -3.18 2.52
C ILE A 132 -16.35 -3.32 2.81
N GLU A 133 -16.99 -4.39 2.34
CA GLU A 133 -18.41 -4.67 2.59
C GLU A 133 -18.70 -4.74 4.10
N LYS A 134 -17.85 -5.42 4.88
CA LYS A 134 -17.99 -5.47 6.33
C LYS A 134 -17.86 -4.11 7.01
N LYS A 135 -16.92 -3.27 6.56
CA LYS A 135 -16.79 -1.89 7.06
C LYS A 135 -18.06 -1.09 6.75
N ILE A 136 -18.58 -1.17 5.52
CA ILE A 136 -19.82 -0.48 5.11
C ILE A 136 -21.00 -0.90 5.98
N ILE A 137 -21.19 -2.21 6.21
CA ILE A 137 -22.23 -2.72 7.09
C ILE A 137 -22.07 -2.16 8.50
N ALA A 138 -20.86 -2.22 9.07
CA ALA A 138 -20.58 -1.72 10.42
C ALA A 138 -20.88 -0.22 10.58
N PHE A 139 -20.50 0.61 9.59
CA PHE A 139 -20.82 2.04 9.58
C PHE A 139 -22.32 2.32 9.39
N SER A 140 -23.00 1.51 8.57
CA SER A 140 -24.45 1.65 8.35
C SER A 140 -25.27 1.26 9.58
N SER A 141 -24.75 0.38 10.44
CA SER A 141 -25.38 0.00 11.71
C SER A 141 -25.12 0.98 12.87
N MET A 142 -24.39 2.07 12.64
CA MET A 142 -24.08 3.10 13.65
C MET A 142 -24.87 4.41 13.45
N ILE A 143 -25.80 4.45 12.50
CA ILE A 143 -26.72 5.59 12.23
C ILE A 143 -28.15 5.16 12.53
#